data_AF-A0A2N3IAA1-F1
#
_entry.id   AF-A0A2N3IAA1-F1
#
_cell.length_a   1.000
_cell.length_b   1.000
_cell.length_c   1.000
_cell.angle_alpha   90.00
_cell.angle_beta   90.00
_cell.angle_gamma   90.00
#
_symmetry.space_group_name_H-M   'P 1'
#
loop_
_entity.id
_entity.type
_entity.pdbx_description
1 polymer ?
#
loop_
_entity_poly.entity_id
_entity_poly.type
_entity_poly.pdbx_seq_one_letter_code
_entity_poly.pdbx_strand_id
1 'polypeptide(L)' 'MQKIRLPLLLSTLYVLVYATTPYWTPECITATMYFLSPLVVLYLVWVVLKKGEPSQFTFEEAFYEDFRGK' A
#
# COMPACT_ATOMS: atom_id res chain seq x y z
N MET A 1 -9.91 -5.79 7.93
CA MET A 1 -9.02 -5.45 6.78
C MET A 1 -9.37 -6.05 5.40
N GLN A 2 -10.45 -6.83 5.21
CA GLN A 2 -10.72 -7.46 3.89
C GLN A 2 -10.90 -6.45 2.74
N LYS A 3 -11.51 -5.29 3.02
CA LYS A 3 -11.83 -4.23 2.04
C LYS A 3 -10.61 -3.46 1.52
N ILE A 4 -9.47 -3.54 2.22
CA ILE A 4 -8.22 -2.84 1.87
C ILE A 4 -7.17 -3.75 1.23
N ARG A 5 -7.39 -5.08 1.21
CA ARG A 5 -6.43 -6.07 0.69
C ARG A 5 -6.05 -5.83 -0.77
N LEU A 6 -7.03 -5.57 -1.63
CA LEU A 6 -6.78 -5.34 -3.05
C LEU A 6 -5.97 -4.05 -3.30
N PRO A 7 -6.36 -2.88 -2.74
CA PRO A 7 -5.52 -1.67 -2.78
C PRO A 7 -4.09 -1.91 -2.28
N LEU A 8 -3.96 -2.59 -1.14
CA LEU A 8 -2.65 -2.90 -0.55
C LEU A 8 -1.80 -3.77 -1.47
N LEU A 9 -2.40 -4.80 -2.08
CA LEU A 9 -1.72 -5.69 -3.02
C LEU A 9 -1.28 -4.95 -4.28
N LEU A 10 -2.12 -4.09 -4.84
CA LEU A 10 -1.78 -3.28 -6.02
C LEU A 10 -0.65 -2.30 -5.72
N SER A 11 -0.70 -1.62 -4.57
CA SER A 11 0.38 -0.72 -4.14
C SER A 11 1.68 -1.47 -3.91
N THR A 12 1.63 -2.68 -3.34
CA THR A 12 2.82 -3.52 -3.11
C THR A 12 3.40 -3.98 -4.44
N LEU A 13 2.56 -4.45 -5.37
CA LEU A 13 3.00 -4.86 -6.70
C LEU A 13 3.63 -3.69 -7.46
N TYR A 14 3.03 -2.50 -7.36
CA TYR A 14 3.58 -1.28 -7.94
C TYR A 14 5.01 -1.00 -7.42
N VAL A 15 5.23 -1.11 -6.10
CA VAL A 15 6.56 -0.91 -5.49
C VAL A 15 7.56 -1.97 -5.99
N LEU A 16 7.16 -3.23 -6.09
CA LEU A 16 8.04 -4.30 -6.60
C LEU A 16 8.46 -4.04 -8.05
N VAL A 17 7.51 -3.63 -8.90
CA VAL A 17 7.81 -3.26 -10.29
C VAL A 17 8.72 -2.04 -10.32
N TYR A 18 8.43 -1.00 -9.54
CA TYR A 18 9.24 0.22 -9.49
C TYR A 18 10.67 -0.02 -9.00
N ALA A 19 10.85 -0.86 -7.98
CA ALA A 19 12.16 -1.19 -7.44
C ALA A 19 13.05 -1.92 -8.47
N THR A 20 12.43 -2.52 -9.47
CA THR A 20 13.12 -3.35 -10.44
C THR A 20 13.22 -2.73 -11.83
N THR A 21 12.42 -1.70 -12.14
CA THR A 21 12.52 -0.96 -13.40
C THR A 21 13.91 -0.44 -13.75
N PRO A 22 14.78 -0.01 -12.82
CA PRO A 22 16.13 0.45 -13.17
C PRO A 22 17.01 -0.62 -13.84
N TYR A 23 16.70 -1.91 -13.68
CA TYR A 23 17.54 -3.00 -14.18
C TYR A 23 17.17 -3.48 -15.59
N TRP A 24 15.94 -3.20 -16.05
CA TRP A 24 15.43 -3.78 -17.30
C TRP A 24 14.57 -2.83 -18.14
N THR A 25 14.40 -1.58 -17.71
CA THR A 25 13.66 -0.57 -18.48
C THR A 25 14.51 0.68 -18.75
N PRO A 26 14.18 1.46 -19.81
CA PRO A 26 14.76 2.78 -20.01
C PRO A 26 14.49 3.73 -18.84
N GLU A 27 15.40 4.67 -18.61
CA GLU A 27 15.31 5.66 -17.51
C GLU A 27 13.99 6.45 -17.52
N CYS A 28 13.42 6.72 -18.70
CA CYS A 28 12.15 7.43 -18.83
C CYS A 28 10.97 6.69 -18.17
N ILE A 29 10.99 5.36 -18.13
CA ILE A 29 9.97 4.55 -17.46
C ILE A 29 10.13 4.69 -15.95
N THR A 30 11.34 4.56 -15.43
CA THR A 30 11.64 4.74 -14.01
C THR A 30 11.26 6.15 -13.53
N ALA A 31 11.58 7.18 -14.31
CA ALA A 31 11.19 8.56 -14.01
C ALA A 31 9.66 8.73 -14.00
N THR A 32 8.96 8.17 -14.98
CA THR A 32 7.49 8.22 -15.05
C THR A 32 6.86 7.55 -13.83
N MET A 33 7.37 6.37 -13.43
CA MET A 33 6.91 5.71 -12.22
C MET A 33 7.19 6.57 -10.98
N TYR A 34 8.38 7.15 -10.84
CA TYR A 34 8.68 8.06 -9.74
C TYR A 34 7.65 9.21 -9.62
N PHE A 35 7.29 9.85 -10.73
CA PHE A 35 6.27 10.92 -10.74
C PHE A 35 4.86 10.41 -10.40
N LEU A 36 4.52 9.17 -10.74
CA LEU A 36 3.22 8.56 -10.39
C LEU A 36 3.17 8.05 -8.94
N SER A 37 4.32 7.83 -8.29
CA SER A 37 4.40 7.24 -6.95
C SER A 37 3.58 8.00 -5.87
N PRO A 38 3.54 9.35 -5.85
CA PRO A 38 2.74 10.06 -4.86
C PRO A 38 1.24 9.79 -5.03
N LEU A 39 0.75 9.60 -6.26
CA LEU A 39 -0.66 9.30 -6.53
C LEU A 39 -1.05 7.94 -5.95
N VAL A 40 -0.17 6.93 -6.07
CA VAL A 40 -0.39 5.60 -5.51
C VAL A 40 -0.45 5.66 -3.98
N VAL A 41 0.46 6.42 -3.36
CA VAL A 41 0.48 6.59 -1.90
C VAL A 41 -0.76 7.34 -1.41
N LEU A 42 -1.12 8.46 -2.04
CA LEU A 42 -2.32 9.23 -1.69
C LEU A 42 -3.60 8.40 -1.83
N TYR A 43 -3.70 7.60 -2.89
CA TYR A 43 -4.82 6.68 -3.07
C TYR A 43 -4.89 5.64 -1.95
N LEU A 44 -3.75 5.02 -1.59
CA LEU A 44 -3.71 4.02 -0.52
C LEU A 44 -4.13 4.64 0.82
N VAL A 45 -3.58 5.81 1.16
CA VAL A 45 -3.95 6.56 2.38
C VAL A 45 -5.44 6.86 2.38
N TRP A 46 -5.98 7.39 1.28
CA TRP A 46 -7.40 7.69 1.17
C TRP A 46 -8.28 6.44 1.34
N VAL A 47 -7.89 5.31 0.74
CA VAL A 47 -8.62 4.05 0.89
C VAL A 47 -8.57 3.53 2.33
N VAL A 48 -7.42 3.60 2.99
CA VAL A 48 -7.28 3.20 4.40
C VAL A 48 -8.14 4.09 5.30
N LEU A 49 -8.13 5.41 5.10
CA LEU A 49 -8.96 6.32 5.89
C LEU A 49 -10.46 6.11 5.64
N LYS A 50 -10.87 5.78 4.41
CA LYS A 50 -12.29 5.63 4.06
C LYS A 50 -12.87 4.24 4.34
N LYS A 51 -12.06 3.19 4.20
CA LYS A 51 -12.50 1.78 4.24
C LYS A 51 -11.82 0.96 5.33
N GLY A 52 -10.80 1.51 5.99
CA GLY A 52 -10.20 0.91 7.17
C GLY A 52 -11.20 0.95 8.32
N GLU A 53 -11.41 -0.20 8.95
CA GLU A 53 -12.11 -0.25 10.23
C GLU A 53 -11.09 0.17 11.31
N PRO A 54 -11.37 1.21 12.10
CA PRO A 54 -10.49 1.58 13.21
C PRO A 54 -10.42 0.44 14.22
N SER A 55 -9.22 0.16 14.71
CA SER A 55 -9.02 -0.83 15.77
C SER A 55 -9.81 -0.42 17.01
N GLN A 56 -10.40 -1.41 17.69
CA GLN A 56 -11.08 -1.18 18.98
C GLN A 56 -10.07 -1.12 20.14
N PHE A 57 -8.81 -1.48 19.88
CA PHE A 57 -7.76 -1.53 20.87
C PHE A 57 -6.86 -0.31 20.79
N THR A 58 -6.36 0.12 21.93
CA THR A 58 -5.27 1.08 21.97
C THR A 58 -3.96 0.40 21.55
N PHE A 59 -2.97 1.22 21.16
CA PHE A 59 -1.66 0.69 20.75
C PHE A 59 -0.92 -0.07 21.87
N GLU A 60 -1.24 0.25 23.14
CA GLU A 60 -0.72 -0.46 24.31
C GLU A 60 -1.42 -1.81 24.53
N GLU A 61 -2.69 -1.93 24.15
CA GLU A 61 -3.48 -3.17 24.27
C GLU A 61 -3.17 -4.17 23.15
N ALA A 62 -2.98 -3.67 21.92
CA ALA A 62 -2.59 -4.49 20.79
C ALA A 62 -1.79 -3.65 19.77
N PHE A 63 -0.52 -4.00 19.57
CA PHE A 63 0.34 -3.37 18.57
C PHE A 63 -0.17 -3.60 17.13
N TYR A 64 -0.82 -4.75 16.87
CA TYR A 64 -1.49 -5.09 15.61
C TYR A 64 -2.72 -5.98 15.85
N GLU A 65 -3.86 -5.64 15.25
CA GLU A 65 -5.01 -6.55 15.12
C GLU A 65 -4.80 -7.52 13.95
N ASP A 66 -3.82 -8.42 14.05
CA ASP A 66 -3.68 -9.47 13.05
C ASP A 66 -4.61 -10.63 13.39
N PHE A 67 -5.71 -10.68 12.64
CA PHE A 67 -6.61 -11.81 12.42
C PHE A 67 -6.72 -12.80 13.60
N ARG A 68 -7.70 -12.60 14.49
CA ARG A 68 -8.26 -13.73 15.24
C ARG A 68 -8.88 -14.69 14.22
N GLY A 69 -8.11 -15.68 13.83
CA GLY A 69 -8.67 -16.94 13.33
C GLY A 69 -9.71 -17.40 14.34
N LYS A 70 -10.83 -17.89 13.81
CA LYS A 70 -11.85 -18.58 14.60
C LYS A 70 -11.23 -19.58 15.56
#